data_AF-A0A8S2FAA1-F1
#
_entry.id   AF-A0A8S2FAA1-F1
#
_cell.length_a   1.000
_cell.length_b   1.000
_cell.length_c   1.000
_cell.angle_alpha   90.00
_cell.angle_beta   90.00
_cell.angle_gamma   90.00
#
_symmetry.space_group_name_H-M   'P 1'
#
loop_
_entity.id
_entity.type
_entity.pdbx_description
1 polymer ?
#
loop_
_entity_poly.entity_id
_entity_poly.type
_entity_poly.pdbx_seq_one_letter_code
_entity_poly.pdbx_strand_id
1 'polypeptide(L)'
;IMNFNFSHKIKEAEEHVRQADKYLKTSLTKWKPDLDSAINELEKATTCYRVADAYDKCLEISLRNSELQLKKGSTFFAAKSYEQAATCAQQLNDLTQAAKYFDKAGQLLSEGQRDSAAILYERSAPIFQNFDRSIAIDFYAKGARIAEVDDKTHQASDLYEKAALQSIRVQPQNFPQTSELLEKCSDILAKMERYDRLNRVLLYRILIKLFMDDFVAAKNLFDHFYQEYPTFAEWEETQNIHTLIESFEQDDPDSISQNCQIPFFMAIDNEFVRLLKKWIIPKAKLQDGAAVTSSNSGGDHFRTSQTTTTTSSVKPIQLDDDDDLR
;
A
#
# COMPACT_ATOMS: atom_id res chain seq x y z
N ILE A 1 25.03 18.99 -23.48
CA ILE A 1 25.26 18.33 -24.78
C ILE A 1 24.15 17.30 -24.94
N MET A 2 23.08 17.60 -25.70
CA MET A 2 22.09 16.56 -26.00
C MET A 2 22.80 15.47 -26.79
N ASN A 3 22.69 14.23 -26.32
CA ASN A 3 23.33 13.08 -26.94
C ASN A 3 22.80 12.96 -28.38
N PHE A 4 23.68 13.04 -29.40
CA PHE A 4 23.27 13.05 -30.81
C PHE A 4 22.36 11.86 -31.17
N ASN A 5 22.56 10.74 -30.48
CA ASN A 5 21.73 9.53 -30.57
C ASN A 5 20.26 9.76 -30.15
N PHE A 6 20.01 10.55 -29.10
CA PHE A 6 18.64 10.83 -28.62
C PHE A 6 17.86 11.70 -29.62
N SER A 7 18.50 12.71 -30.21
CA SER A 7 17.86 13.54 -31.23
C SER A 7 17.47 12.72 -32.47
N HIS A 8 18.33 11.78 -32.88
CA HIS A 8 18.00 10.85 -33.97
C HIS A 8 16.79 9.97 -33.62
N LYS A 9 16.77 9.39 -32.42
CA LYS A 9 15.67 8.53 -31.96
C LYS A 9 14.34 9.27 -31.82
N ILE A 10 14.36 10.54 -31.42
CA ILE A 10 13.15 11.39 -31.41
C ILE A 10 12.60 11.58 -32.82
N LYS A 11 13.46 11.86 -33.81
CA LYS A 11 13.02 12.02 -35.21
C LYS A 11 12.46 10.72 -35.81
N GLU A 12 13.09 9.59 -35.49
CA GLU A 12 12.63 8.26 -35.87
C GLU A 12 11.24 7.98 -35.27
N ALA A 13 11.03 8.32 -33.99
CA ALA A 13 9.72 8.21 -33.34
C ALA A 13 8.65 9.08 -34.02
N GLU A 14 8.98 10.33 -34.34
CA GLU A 14 8.06 11.27 -35.00
C GLU A 14 7.64 10.78 -36.40
N GLU A 15 8.55 10.12 -37.12
CA GLU A 15 8.20 9.51 -38.40
C GLU A 15 7.27 8.31 -38.23
N HIS A 16 7.50 7.45 -37.24
CA HIS A 16 6.57 6.37 -36.90
C HIS A 16 5.18 6.89 -36.52
N VAL A 17 5.09 7.98 -35.74
CA VAL A 17 3.81 8.63 -35.43
C VAL A 17 3.12 9.15 -36.69
N ARG A 18 3.86 9.79 -37.61
CA ARG A 18 3.30 10.25 -38.90
C ARG A 18 2.78 9.08 -39.74
N GLN A 19 3.47 7.95 -39.78
CA GLN A 19 3.01 6.76 -40.49
C GLN A 19 1.76 6.17 -39.84
N ALA A 20 1.69 6.11 -38.51
CA ALA A 20 0.49 5.70 -37.80
C ALA A 20 -0.71 6.58 -38.15
N ASP A 21 -0.55 7.90 -38.17
CA ASP A 21 -1.60 8.85 -38.58
C ASP A 21 -2.07 8.60 -40.02
N LYS A 22 -1.15 8.26 -40.91
CA LYS A 22 -1.49 7.92 -42.30
C LYS A 22 -2.31 6.62 -42.39
N TYR A 23 -2.00 5.62 -41.57
CA TYR A 23 -2.78 4.38 -41.51
C TYR A 23 -4.19 4.59 -40.93
N LEU A 24 -4.35 5.55 -40.02
CA LEU A 24 -5.65 5.90 -39.43
C LEU A 24 -6.54 6.72 -40.35
N LYS A 25 -5.98 7.46 -41.31
CA LYS A 25 -6.76 8.24 -42.28
C LYS A 25 -7.57 7.33 -43.21
N THR A 26 -8.86 7.63 -43.32
CA THR A 26 -9.75 7.08 -44.34
C THR A 26 -9.70 7.95 -45.60
N SER A 27 -9.91 7.33 -46.77
CA SER A 27 -9.93 8.01 -48.07
C SER A 27 -11.08 7.45 -48.91
N LEU A 28 -11.37 8.06 -50.06
CA LEU A 28 -12.42 7.60 -50.99
C LEU A 28 -12.24 6.12 -51.41
N THR A 29 -11.03 5.58 -51.32
CA THR A 29 -10.69 4.17 -51.59
C THR A 29 -10.46 3.32 -50.33
N LYS A 30 -10.41 3.92 -49.13
CA LYS A 30 -10.18 3.22 -47.84
C LYS A 30 -11.22 3.66 -46.81
N TRP A 31 -12.25 2.84 -46.65
CA TRP A 31 -13.45 3.19 -45.89
C TRP A 31 -13.34 2.82 -44.40
N LYS A 32 -12.33 2.03 -44.02
CA LYS A 32 -12.01 1.69 -42.62
C LYS A 32 -10.54 1.99 -42.32
N PRO A 33 -10.21 2.62 -41.17
CA PRO A 33 -8.84 2.79 -40.70
C PRO A 33 -8.10 1.45 -40.59
N ASP A 34 -6.78 1.46 -40.86
CA ASP A 34 -5.93 0.29 -40.61
C ASP A 34 -5.36 0.41 -39.20
N LEU A 35 -6.05 -0.20 -38.24
CA LEU A 35 -5.69 -0.13 -36.82
C LEU A 35 -4.43 -0.95 -36.54
N ASP A 36 -4.26 -2.10 -37.19
CA ASP A 36 -3.13 -3.00 -36.96
C ASP A 36 -1.80 -2.35 -37.34
N SER A 37 -1.73 -1.76 -38.54
CA SER A 37 -0.53 -1.05 -38.98
C SER A 37 -0.29 0.20 -38.12
N ALA A 38 -1.34 0.94 -37.74
CA ALA A 38 -1.19 2.12 -36.89
C ALA A 38 -0.61 1.76 -35.50
N ILE A 39 -1.16 0.74 -34.85
CA ILE A 39 -0.70 0.24 -33.54
C ILE A 39 0.77 -0.16 -33.60
N ASN A 40 1.17 -0.96 -34.60
CA ASN A 40 2.56 -1.40 -34.75
C ASN A 40 3.54 -0.21 -34.92
N GLU A 41 3.13 0.83 -35.65
CA GLU A 41 3.94 2.04 -35.77
C GLU A 41 4.00 2.83 -34.45
N LEU A 42 2.91 2.92 -33.68
CA LEU A 42 2.94 3.57 -32.36
C LEU A 42 3.79 2.80 -31.33
N GLU A 43 3.83 1.47 -31.40
CA GLU A 43 4.69 0.63 -30.55
C GLU A 43 6.19 0.87 -30.83
N LYS A 44 6.55 1.06 -32.10
CA LYS A 44 7.90 1.48 -32.49
C LYS A 44 8.20 2.90 -31.99
N ALA A 45 7.27 3.83 -32.17
CA ALA A 45 7.42 5.22 -31.70
C ALA A 45 7.65 5.31 -30.19
N THR A 46 6.84 4.60 -29.40
CA THR A 46 6.99 4.53 -27.93
C THR A 46 8.34 3.95 -27.51
N THR A 47 8.81 2.91 -28.19
CA THR A 47 10.16 2.36 -27.96
C THR A 47 11.25 3.41 -28.23
N CYS A 48 11.15 4.14 -29.33
CA CYS A 48 12.10 5.20 -29.68
C CYS A 48 12.07 6.37 -28.69
N TYR A 49 10.89 6.83 -28.27
CA TYR A 49 10.76 7.89 -27.26
C TYR A 49 11.32 7.48 -25.91
N ARG A 50 11.08 6.23 -25.48
CA ARG A 50 11.64 5.69 -24.25
C ARG A 50 13.17 5.62 -24.28
N VAL A 51 13.77 5.20 -25.40
CA VAL A 51 15.24 5.17 -25.57
C VAL A 51 15.86 6.58 -25.54
N ALA A 52 15.10 7.59 -25.95
CA ALA A 52 15.54 8.98 -25.96
C ALA A 52 15.21 9.75 -24.66
N ASP A 53 14.70 9.07 -23.63
CA ASP A 53 14.20 9.67 -22.37
C ASP A 53 13.12 10.75 -22.56
N ALA A 54 12.41 10.73 -23.70
CA ALA A 54 11.28 11.61 -24.00
C ALA A 54 9.99 11.02 -23.40
N TYR A 55 9.94 10.96 -22.06
CA TYR A 55 8.87 10.28 -21.32
C TYR A 55 7.50 10.96 -21.46
N ASP A 56 7.46 12.27 -21.69
CA ASP A 56 6.27 13.06 -21.99
C ASP A 56 5.59 12.56 -23.28
N LYS A 57 6.36 12.47 -24.37
CA LYS A 57 5.90 11.95 -25.66
C LYS A 57 5.62 10.46 -25.61
N CYS A 58 6.44 9.69 -24.89
CA CYS A 58 6.18 8.26 -24.63
C CYS A 58 4.77 8.08 -24.06
N LEU A 59 4.46 8.82 -22.99
CA LEU A 59 3.20 8.71 -22.26
C LEU A 59 2.02 8.99 -23.19
N GLU A 60 2.04 10.11 -23.91
CA GLU A 60 0.96 10.49 -24.84
C GLU A 60 0.72 9.40 -25.89
N ILE A 61 1.79 8.90 -26.52
CA ILE A 61 1.66 7.89 -27.56
C ILE A 61 1.24 6.53 -26.98
N SER A 62 1.69 6.16 -25.77
CA SER A 62 1.24 4.95 -25.09
C SER A 62 -0.26 4.98 -24.78
N LEU A 63 -0.79 6.11 -24.30
CA LEU A 63 -2.23 6.26 -24.08
C LEU A 63 -3.00 6.16 -25.39
N ARG A 64 -2.54 6.86 -26.43
CA ARG A 64 -3.12 6.77 -27.76
C ARG A 64 -3.13 5.34 -28.30
N ASN A 65 -2.03 4.60 -28.12
CA ASN A 65 -1.94 3.19 -28.53
C ASN A 65 -2.94 2.32 -27.75
N SER A 66 -3.10 2.57 -26.43
CA SER A 66 -4.05 1.85 -25.59
C SER A 66 -5.49 2.00 -26.09
N GLU A 67 -5.89 3.20 -26.50
CA GLU A 67 -7.22 3.46 -27.06
C GLU A 67 -7.44 2.75 -28.40
N LEU A 68 -6.43 2.71 -29.27
CA LEU A 68 -6.51 1.97 -30.53
C LEU A 68 -6.64 0.46 -30.29
N GLN A 69 -5.89 -0.08 -29.33
CA GLN A 69 -5.99 -1.50 -28.93
C GLN A 69 -7.38 -1.83 -28.38
N LEU A 70 -7.99 -0.94 -27.58
CA LEU A 70 -9.38 -1.08 -27.15
C LEU A 70 -10.37 -1.03 -28.31
N LYS A 71 -10.20 -0.08 -29.26
CA LYS A 71 -11.04 -0.01 -30.48
C LYS A 71 -10.94 -1.26 -31.35
N LYS A 72 -9.77 -1.90 -31.37
CA LYS A 72 -9.55 -3.19 -32.03
C LYS A 72 -10.19 -4.36 -31.26
N GLY A 73 -10.50 -4.18 -29.98
CA GLY A 73 -11.05 -5.22 -29.10
C GLY A 73 -10.00 -6.02 -28.33
N SER A 74 -8.75 -5.55 -28.25
CA SER A 74 -7.70 -6.22 -27.49
C SER A 74 -7.44 -5.56 -26.14
N THR A 75 -8.09 -6.09 -25.10
CA THR A 75 -7.96 -5.61 -23.71
C THR A 75 -6.55 -5.84 -23.14
N PHE A 76 -5.93 -6.99 -23.43
CA PHE A 76 -4.58 -7.31 -22.94
C PHE A 76 -3.52 -6.33 -23.45
N PHE A 77 -3.48 -6.07 -24.77
CA PHE A 77 -2.49 -5.14 -25.33
C PHE A 77 -2.79 -3.67 -24.98
N ALA A 78 -4.07 -3.33 -24.79
CA ALA A 78 -4.45 -2.04 -24.23
C ALA A 78 -3.90 -1.86 -22.80
N ALA A 79 -4.06 -2.87 -21.94
CA ALA A 79 -3.53 -2.83 -20.59
C ALA A 79 -2.00 -2.71 -20.57
N LYS A 80 -1.28 -3.41 -21.47
CA LYS A 80 0.18 -3.27 -21.61
C LYS A 80 0.59 -1.85 -22.04
N SER A 81 -0.21 -1.21 -22.88
CA SER A 81 0.03 0.18 -23.27
C SER A 81 -0.23 1.16 -22.12
N TYR A 82 -1.26 0.92 -21.29
CA TYR A 82 -1.48 1.69 -20.05
C TYR A 82 -0.37 1.47 -19.02
N GLU A 83 0.14 0.25 -18.85
CA GLU A 83 1.29 -0.06 -17.99
C GLU A 83 2.54 0.70 -18.44
N GLN A 84 2.76 0.80 -19.75
CA GLN A 84 3.84 1.60 -20.33
C GLN A 84 3.65 3.10 -20.05
N ALA A 85 2.43 3.61 -20.19
CA ALA A 85 2.10 5.00 -19.86
C ALA A 85 2.33 5.29 -18.37
N ALA A 86 1.93 4.38 -17.47
CA ALA A 86 2.15 4.48 -16.03
C ALA A 86 3.65 4.54 -15.69
N THR A 87 4.45 3.69 -16.35
CA THR A 87 5.91 3.70 -16.18
C THR A 87 6.53 5.01 -16.69
N CYS A 88 6.05 5.55 -17.83
CA CYS A 88 6.51 6.85 -18.33
C CYS A 88 6.08 8.00 -17.38
N ALA A 89 4.88 7.96 -16.79
CA ALA A 89 4.44 8.91 -15.76
C ALA A 89 5.31 8.85 -14.49
N GLN A 90 5.70 7.64 -14.08
CA GLN A 90 6.63 7.45 -12.96
C GLN A 90 7.99 8.12 -13.23
N GLN A 91 8.54 8.00 -14.44
CA GLN A 91 9.81 8.66 -14.81
C GLN A 91 9.70 10.20 -14.82
N LEU A 92 8.50 10.73 -15.06
CA LEU A 92 8.20 12.15 -14.96
C LEU A 92 7.95 12.63 -13.51
N ASN A 93 8.03 11.73 -12.53
CA ASN A 93 7.65 11.94 -11.13
C ASN A 93 6.17 12.33 -10.91
N ASP A 94 5.30 12.04 -11.88
CA ASP A 94 3.85 12.19 -11.73
C ASP A 94 3.24 10.88 -11.22
N LEU A 95 3.36 10.68 -9.91
CA LEU A 95 2.89 9.46 -9.24
C LEU A 95 1.36 9.37 -9.20
N THR A 96 0.65 10.49 -9.23
CA THR A 96 -0.82 10.52 -9.28
C THR A 96 -1.32 9.92 -10.60
N GLN A 97 -0.76 10.35 -11.74
CA GLN A 97 -1.11 9.77 -13.03
C GLN A 97 -0.61 8.34 -13.17
N ALA A 98 0.58 8.02 -12.64
CA ALA A 98 1.09 6.66 -12.65
C ALA A 98 0.12 5.69 -11.95
N ALA A 99 -0.41 6.06 -10.78
CA ALA A 99 -1.41 5.28 -10.07
C ALA A 99 -2.69 5.07 -10.91
N LYS A 100 -3.22 6.14 -11.51
CA LYS A 100 -4.39 6.08 -12.39
C LYS A 100 -4.20 5.09 -13.55
N TYR A 101 -3.04 5.13 -14.22
CA TYR A 101 -2.78 4.27 -15.36
C TYR A 101 -2.45 2.83 -14.97
N PHE A 102 -1.77 2.60 -13.83
CA PHE A 102 -1.60 1.24 -13.30
C PHE A 102 -2.94 0.61 -12.92
N ASP A 103 -3.83 1.38 -12.28
CA ASP A 103 -5.15 0.89 -11.92
C ASP A 103 -5.98 0.55 -13.16
N LYS A 104 -5.97 1.43 -14.17
CA LYS A 104 -6.67 1.16 -15.44
C LYS A 104 -6.13 -0.10 -16.14
N ALA A 105 -4.81 -0.28 -16.16
CA ALA A 105 -4.19 -1.49 -16.70
C ALA A 105 -4.59 -2.74 -15.91
N GLY A 106 -4.61 -2.67 -14.58
CA GLY A 106 -5.02 -3.78 -13.73
C GLY A 106 -6.49 -4.17 -13.91
N GLN A 107 -7.39 -3.19 -14.03
CA GLN A 107 -8.81 -3.42 -14.34
C GLN A 107 -8.98 -4.14 -15.69
N LEU A 108 -8.34 -3.64 -16.75
CA LEU A 108 -8.40 -4.27 -18.08
C LEU A 108 -7.82 -5.70 -18.09
N LEU A 109 -6.76 -5.95 -17.32
CA LEU A 109 -6.23 -7.30 -17.15
C LEU A 109 -7.20 -8.20 -16.37
N SER A 110 -7.90 -7.67 -15.36
CA SER A 110 -8.82 -8.47 -14.54
C SER A 110 -10.02 -9.03 -15.32
N GLU A 111 -10.41 -8.38 -16.42
CA GLU A 111 -11.49 -8.84 -17.31
C GLU A 111 -11.11 -10.05 -18.17
N GLY A 112 -9.82 -10.27 -18.43
CA GLY A 112 -9.37 -11.33 -19.35
C GLY A 112 -8.25 -12.23 -18.81
N GLN A 113 -7.22 -11.64 -18.19
CA GLN A 113 -6.05 -12.32 -17.64
C GLN A 113 -5.81 -11.91 -16.18
N ARG A 114 -6.65 -12.43 -15.29
CA ARG A 114 -6.63 -12.14 -13.84
C ARG A 114 -5.26 -12.35 -13.19
N ASP A 115 -4.56 -13.42 -13.55
CA ASP A 115 -3.17 -13.67 -13.15
C ASP A 115 -2.22 -12.47 -13.36
N SER A 116 -2.28 -11.90 -14.56
CA SER A 116 -1.44 -10.74 -14.91
C SER A 116 -1.86 -9.49 -14.14
N ALA A 117 -3.15 -9.35 -13.81
CA ALA A 117 -3.65 -8.24 -13.01
C ALA A 117 -3.11 -8.31 -11.57
N ALA A 118 -3.18 -9.47 -10.92
CA ALA A 118 -2.67 -9.65 -9.56
C ALA A 118 -1.17 -9.34 -9.47
N ILE A 119 -0.37 -9.84 -10.43
CA ILE A 119 1.07 -9.55 -10.52
C ILE A 119 1.33 -8.05 -10.74
N LEU A 120 0.53 -7.40 -11.59
CA LEU A 120 0.67 -5.98 -11.86
C LEU A 120 0.44 -5.13 -10.59
N TYR A 121 -0.65 -5.41 -9.86
CA TYR A 121 -0.95 -4.69 -8.61
C TYR A 121 0.12 -4.94 -7.54
N GLU A 122 0.54 -6.20 -7.36
CA GLU A 122 1.59 -6.56 -6.41
C GLU A 122 2.91 -5.81 -6.69
N ARG A 123 3.31 -5.74 -7.97
CA ARG A 123 4.56 -5.08 -8.38
C ARG A 123 4.47 -3.55 -8.31
N SER A 124 3.28 -2.96 -8.53
CA SER A 124 3.10 -1.51 -8.56
C SER A 124 2.89 -0.89 -7.17
N ALA A 125 2.31 -1.63 -6.21
CA ALA A 125 2.05 -1.14 -4.86
C ALA A 125 3.27 -0.54 -4.13
N PRO A 126 4.49 -1.12 -4.17
CA PRO A 126 5.67 -0.54 -3.53
C PRO A 126 6.02 0.87 -3.98
N ILE A 127 5.71 1.24 -5.23
CA ILE A 127 6.01 2.55 -5.81
C ILE A 127 5.31 3.67 -5.01
N PHE A 128 4.12 3.38 -4.48
CA PHE A 128 3.28 4.38 -3.83
C PHE A 128 3.44 4.42 -2.31
N GLN A 129 4.17 3.48 -1.69
CA GLN A 129 4.28 3.38 -0.22
C GLN A 129 4.79 4.66 0.47
N ASN A 130 5.66 5.43 -0.21
CA ASN A 130 6.22 6.67 0.32
C ASN A 130 5.47 7.93 -0.15
N PHE A 131 4.66 7.81 -1.20
CA PHE A 131 3.90 8.91 -1.78
C PHE A 131 2.50 8.96 -1.17
N ASP A 132 1.71 7.91 -1.41
CA ASP A 132 0.40 7.73 -0.83
C ASP A 132 0.17 6.25 -0.54
N ARG A 133 0.20 5.93 0.75
CA ARG A 133 0.09 4.56 1.23
C ARG A 133 -1.32 3.99 1.04
N SER A 134 -2.35 4.83 0.91
CA SER A 134 -3.71 4.38 0.61
C SER A 134 -3.77 3.65 -0.74
N ILE A 135 -3.03 4.15 -1.74
CA ILE A 135 -2.90 3.52 -3.06
C ILE A 135 -2.22 2.16 -2.94
N ALA A 136 -1.13 2.08 -2.16
CA ALA A 136 -0.44 0.80 -1.95
C ALA A 136 -1.34 -0.25 -1.28
N ILE A 137 -2.16 0.16 -0.30
CA ILE A 137 -3.12 -0.72 0.37
C ILE A 137 -4.18 -1.19 -0.63
N ASP A 138 -4.76 -0.27 -1.41
CA ASP A 138 -5.76 -0.59 -2.41
C ASP A 138 -5.22 -1.56 -3.46
N PHE A 139 -4.00 -1.35 -3.96
CA PHE A 139 -3.39 -2.23 -4.94
C PHE A 139 -3.12 -3.63 -4.38
N TYR A 140 -2.52 -3.73 -3.18
CA TYR A 140 -2.36 -5.04 -2.54
C TYR A 140 -3.71 -5.74 -2.31
N ALA A 141 -4.74 -5.00 -1.87
CA ALA A 141 -6.08 -5.57 -1.65
C ALA A 141 -6.75 -6.01 -2.95
N LYS A 142 -6.64 -5.24 -4.05
CA LYS A 142 -7.12 -5.63 -5.38
C LYS A 142 -6.42 -6.89 -5.87
N GLY A 143 -5.09 -6.95 -5.76
CA GLY A 143 -4.31 -8.15 -6.10
C GLY A 143 -4.71 -9.36 -5.26
N ALA A 144 -4.92 -9.19 -3.95
CA ALA A 144 -5.34 -10.24 -3.04
C ALA A 144 -6.70 -10.82 -3.41
N ARG A 145 -7.70 -9.96 -3.69
CA ARG A 145 -9.04 -10.37 -4.12
C ARG A 145 -8.99 -11.13 -5.43
N ILE A 146 -8.20 -10.67 -6.40
CA ILE A 146 -8.05 -11.37 -7.68
C ILE A 146 -7.43 -12.76 -7.46
N ALA A 147 -6.37 -12.85 -6.67
CA ALA A 147 -5.72 -14.11 -6.33
C ALA A 147 -6.67 -15.06 -5.57
N GLU A 148 -7.53 -14.54 -4.70
CA GLU A 148 -8.53 -15.31 -3.96
C GLU A 148 -9.58 -15.91 -4.90
N VAL A 149 -10.09 -15.14 -5.87
CA VAL A 149 -11.07 -15.64 -6.86
C VAL A 149 -10.45 -16.70 -7.79
N ASP A 150 -9.13 -16.66 -8.00
CA ASP A 150 -8.38 -17.66 -8.76
C ASP A 150 -7.86 -18.83 -7.91
N ASP A 151 -8.32 -18.96 -6.65
CA ASP A 151 -7.89 -19.98 -5.68
C ASP A 151 -6.37 -20.03 -5.43
N LYS A 152 -5.67 -18.92 -5.69
CA LYS A 152 -4.24 -18.73 -5.40
C LYS A 152 -4.03 -18.32 -3.95
N THR A 153 -4.43 -19.19 -3.04
CA THR A 153 -4.45 -18.96 -1.58
C THR A 153 -3.10 -18.50 -1.01
N HIS A 154 -1.99 -19.03 -1.51
CA HIS A 154 -0.64 -18.57 -1.13
C HIS A 154 -0.39 -17.10 -1.47
N GLN A 155 -0.78 -16.67 -2.67
CA GLN A 155 -0.60 -15.28 -3.11
C GLN A 155 -1.61 -14.37 -2.42
N ALA A 156 -2.86 -14.81 -2.28
CA ALA A 156 -3.91 -14.05 -1.61
C ALA A 156 -3.56 -13.74 -0.14
N SER A 157 -3.15 -14.74 0.64
CA SER A 157 -2.75 -14.54 2.05
C SER A 157 -1.58 -13.56 2.19
N ASP A 158 -0.58 -13.68 1.33
CA ASP A 158 0.59 -12.79 1.34
C ASP A 158 0.24 -11.34 0.99
N LEU A 159 -0.64 -11.13 0.00
CA LEU A 159 -1.08 -9.79 -0.40
C LEU A 159 -2.00 -9.15 0.65
N TYR A 160 -2.88 -9.92 1.30
CA TYR A 160 -3.68 -9.41 2.42
C TYR A 160 -2.80 -9.00 3.61
N GLU A 161 -1.78 -9.80 3.95
CA GLU A 161 -0.82 -9.45 5.00
C GLU A 161 -0.05 -8.16 4.66
N LYS A 162 0.47 -8.06 3.42
CA LYS A 162 1.12 -6.83 2.92
C LYS A 162 0.20 -5.62 3.03
N ALA A 163 -1.07 -5.75 2.60
CA ALA A 163 -2.06 -4.67 2.70
C ALA A 163 -2.31 -4.25 4.16
N ALA A 164 -2.45 -5.22 5.07
CA ALA A 164 -2.66 -4.96 6.49
C ALA A 164 -1.48 -4.19 7.12
N LEU A 165 -0.24 -4.63 6.85
CA LEU A 165 0.97 -3.96 7.32
C LEU A 165 1.06 -2.52 6.81
N GLN A 166 0.69 -2.27 5.54
CA GLN A 166 0.62 -0.90 5.04
C GLN A 166 -0.50 -0.09 5.72
N SER A 167 -1.67 -0.66 5.95
CA SER A 167 -2.82 0.00 6.58
C SER A 167 -2.50 0.56 7.96
N ILE A 168 -1.74 -0.19 8.77
CA ILE A 168 -1.31 0.23 10.12
C ILE A 168 -0.50 1.52 10.13
N ARG A 169 0.22 1.82 9.04
CA ARG A 169 1.08 3.01 8.96
C ARG A 169 0.34 4.30 8.65
N VAL A 170 -0.87 4.23 8.08
CA VAL A 170 -1.60 5.41 7.56
C VAL A 170 -2.11 6.30 8.67
N GLN A 171 -2.70 5.73 9.72
CA GLN A 171 -3.14 6.39 10.96
C GLN A 171 -3.93 5.40 11.84
N PRO A 172 -4.15 5.69 13.15
CA PRO A 172 -4.98 4.86 14.02
C PRO A 172 -6.42 4.64 13.52
N GLN A 173 -7.00 5.58 12.76
CA GLN A 173 -8.36 5.41 12.22
C GLN A 173 -8.52 4.26 11.21
N ASN A 174 -7.40 3.67 10.73
CA ASN A 174 -7.44 2.53 9.81
C ASN A 174 -7.36 1.17 10.51
N PHE A 175 -7.35 1.12 11.85
CA PHE A 175 -7.40 -0.16 12.58
C PHE A 175 -8.58 -1.07 12.21
N PRO A 176 -9.80 -0.57 11.94
CA PRO A 176 -10.89 -1.41 11.45
C PRO A 176 -10.56 -2.09 10.11
N GLN A 177 -10.01 -1.33 9.15
CA GLN A 177 -9.60 -1.86 7.85
C GLN A 177 -8.47 -2.89 8.00
N THR A 178 -7.48 -2.61 8.84
CA THR A 178 -6.42 -3.56 9.16
C THR A 178 -6.98 -4.85 9.75
N SER A 179 -7.94 -4.75 10.68
CA SER A 179 -8.58 -5.91 11.30
C SER A 179 -9.25 -6.80 10.25
N GLU A 180 -9.98 -6.21 9.29
CA GLU A 180 -10.63 -6.95 8.19
C GLU A 180 -9.59 -7.67 7.30
N LEU A 181 -8.49 -6.98 6.96
CA LEU A 181 -7.43 -7.55 6.12
C LEU A 181 -6.71 -8.71 6.82
N LEU A 182 -6.41 -8.57 8.11
CA LEU A 182 -5.79 -9.63 8.91
C LEU A 182 -6.72 -10.82 9.12
N GLU A 183 -8.03 -10.59 9.25
CA GLU A 183 -9.02 -11.65 9.37
C GLU A 183 -9.09 -12.50 8.08
N LYS A 184 -9.18 -11.86 6.90
CA LYS A 184 -9.09 -12.58 5.62
C LYS A 184 -7.78 -13.35 5.48
N CYS A 185 -6.67 -12.75 5.91
CA CYS A 185 -5.37 -13.42 5.90
C CYS A 185 -5.37 -14.65 6.82
N SER A 186 -5.86 -14.54 8.06
CA SER A 186 -5.92 -15.67 9.00
C SER A 186 -6.82 -16.80 8.50
N ASP A 187 -7.97 -16.47 7.91
CA ASP A 187 -8.91 -17.47 7.39
C ASP A 187 -8.28 -18.31 6.27
N ILE A 188 -7.55 -17.64 5.37
CA ILE A 188 -6.83 -18.32 4.28
C ILE A 188 -5.69 -19.17 4.86
N LEU A 189 -4.89 -18.64 5.78
CA LEU A 189 -3.77 -19.37 6.39
C LEU A 189 -4.23 -20.58 7.20
N ALA A 190 -5.35 -20.47 7.91
CA ALA A 190 -5.97 -21.57 8.65
C ALA A 190 -6.43 -22.69 7.70
N LYS A 191 -7.12 -22.35 6.60
CA LYS A 191 -7.51 -23.31 5.56
C LYS A 191 -6.32 -24.01 4.91
N MET A 192 -5.18 -23.33 4.84
CA MET A 192 -3.93 -23.88 4.29
C MET A 192 -3.07 -24.61 5.33
N GLU A 193 -3.50 -24.67 6.59
CA GLU A 193 -2.76 -25.26 7.71
C GLU A 193 -1.33 -24.65 7.88
N ARG A 194 -1.19 -23.36 7.54
CA ARG A 194 0.08 -22.62 7.65
C ARG A 194 0.22 -21.96 9.02
N TYR A 195 0.27 -22.81 10.04
CA TYR A 195 0.26 -22.40 11.45
C TYR A 195 1.44 -21.52 11.87
N ASP A 196 2.59 -21.68 11.21
CA ASP A 196 3.80 -20.86 11.42
C ASP A 196 3.54 -19.37 11.18
N ARG A 197 2.83 -19.04 10.10
CA ARG A 197 2.43 -17.66 9.79
C ARG A 197 1.14 -17.27 10.50
N LEU A 198 0.21 -18.21 10.66
CA LEU A 198 -1.08 -17.96 11.29
C LEU A 198 -0.92 -17.39 12.70
N ASN A 199 -0.11 -18.02 13.55
CA ASN A 199 0.09 -17.58 14.95
C ASN A 199 0.53 -16.11 15.03
N ARG A 200 1.39 -15.67 14.09
CA ARG A 200 1.85 -14.28 13.98
C ARG A 200 0.73 -13.33 13.55
N VAL A 201 -0.11 -13.73 12.59
CA VAL A 201 -1.29 -12.95 12.18
C VAL A 201 -2.33 -12.87 13.31
N LEU A 202 -2.53 -13.94 14.09
CA LEU A 202 -3.42 -13.95 15.25
C LEU A 202 -2.94 -12.97 16.33
N LEU A 203 -1.63 -12.96 16.63
CA LEU A 203 -1.01 -11.93 17.48
C LEU A 203 -1.34 -10.52 16.98
N TYR A 204 -1.21 -10.26 15.67
CA TYR A 204 -1.49 -8.95 15.09
C TYR A 204 -2.94 -8.53 15.26
N ARG A 205 -3.89 -9.46 15.15
CA ARG A 205 -5.31 -9.19 15.43
C ARG A 205 -5.53 -8.78 16.89
N ILE A 206 -4.88 -9.47 17.84
CA ILE A 206 -4.95 -9.13 19.27
C ILE A 206 -4.35 -7.74 19.53
N LEU A 207 -3.14 -7.47 19.02
CA LEU A 207 -2.46 -6.19 19.21
C LEU A 207 -3.29 -5.02 18.65
N ILE A 208 -3.96 -5.20 17.50
CA ILE A 208 -4.85 -4.17 16.95
C ILE A 208 -5.99 -3.83 17.92
N LYS A 209 -6.59 -4.81 18.59
CA LYS A 209 -7.63 -4.54 19.60
C LYS A 209 -7.09 -3.79 20.80
N LEU A 210 -5.90 -4.14 21.27
CA LEU A 210 -5.22 -3.38 22.33
C LEU A 210 -4.93 -1.93 21.90
N PHE A 211 -4.48 -1.69 20.66
CA PHE A 211 -4.28 -0.32 20.13
C PHE A 211 -5.56 0.47 19.91
N MET A 212 -6.72 -0.19 19.89
CA MET A 212 -8.04 0.42 19.88
C MET A 212 -8.58 0.69 21.29
N ASP A 213 -7.75 0.51 22.34
CA ASP A 213 -8.13 0.59 23.75
C ASP A 213 -9.28 -0.37 24.13
N ASP A 214 -9.38 -1.50 23.42
CA ASP A 214 -10.41 -2.54 23.63
C ASP A 214 -9.77 -3.84 24.11
N PHE A 215 -9.34 -3.84 25.37
CA PHE A 215 -8.71 -5.02 25.99
C PHE A 215 -9.69 -6.20 26.13
N VAL A 216 -10.99 -5.93 26.28
CA VAL A 216 -12.02 -6.97 26.37
C VAL A 216 -12.11 -7.73 25.05
N ALA A 217 -12.15 -7.04 23.91
CA ALA A 217 -12.09 -7.71 22.61
C ALA A 217 -10.75 -8.42 22.37
N ALA A 218 -9.64 -7.85 22.83
CA ALA A 218 -8.33 -8.51 22.74
C ALA A 218 -8.29 -9.84 23.51
N LYS A 219 -8.82 -9.85 24.74
CA LYS A 219 -8.92 -11.05 25.60
C LYS A 219 -9.86 -12.09 24.98
N ASN A 220 -11.03 -11.67 24.50
CA ASN A 220 -11.97 -12.57 23.82
C ASN A 220 -11.35 -13.23 22.58
N LEU A 221 -10.58 -12.48 21.78
CA LEU A 221 -9.85 -13.05 20.64
C LEU A 221 -8.77 -14.03 21.09
N PHE A 222 -7.99 -13.69 22.12
CA PHE A 222 -6.98 -14.58 22.67
C PHE A 222 -7.60 -15.90 23.15
N ASP A 223 -8.65 -15.84 23.96
CA ASP A 223 -9.32 -17.03 24.50
C ASP A 223 -9.90 -17.91 23.38
N HIS A 224 -10.50 -17.28 22.36
CA HIS A 224 -11.00 -17.98 21.19
C HIS A 224 -9.87 -18.68 20.42
N PHE A 225 -8.78 -17.98 20.12
CA PHE A 225 -7.64 -18.55 19.40
C PHE A 225 -6.93 -19.64 20.19
N TYR A 226 -6.84 -19.50 21.51
CA TYR A 226 -6.28 -20.51 22.40
C TYR A 226 -7.07 -21.82 22.36
N GLN A 227 -8.40 -21.74 22.24
CA GLN A 227 -9.27 -22.92 22.13
C GLN A 227 -9.30 -23.52 20.71
N GLU A 228 -9.31 -22.66 19.69
CA GLU A 228 -9.47 -23.09 18.31
C GLU A 228 -8.19 -23.66 17.70
N TYR A 229 -7.02 -23.09 18.02
CA TYR A 229 -5.75 -23.42 17.40
C TYR A 229 -4.77 -24.02 18.43
N PRO A 230 -4.60 -25.36 18.48
CA PRO A 230 -3.61 -26.00 19.37
C PRO A 230 -2.19 -25.46 19.17
N THR A 231 -1.82 -25.15 17.93
CA THR A 231 -0.52 -24.56 17.60
C THR A 231 -0.31 -23.18 18.18
N PHE A 232 -1.39 -22.43 18.43
CA PHE A 232 -1.33 -21.15 19.12
C PHE A 232 -1.20 -21.40 20.63
N ALA A 233 -1.99 -22.30 21.21
CA ALA A 233 -1.91 -22.63 22.63
C ALA A 233 -0.52 -23.14 23.06
N GLU A 234 0.12 -23.96 22.23
CA GLU A 234 1.45 -24.54 22.47
C GLU A 234 2.61 -23.62 22.04
N TRP A 235 2.31 -22.46 21.45
CA TRP A 235 3.35 -21.53 21.02
C TRP A 235 4.07 -20.93 22.24
N GLU A 236 5.40 -20.95 22.22
CA GLU A 236 6.26 -20.46 23.31
C GLU A 236 5.91 -19.04 23.77
N GLU A 237 5.40 -18.23 22.84
CA GLU A 237 5.13 -16.81 23.04
C GLU A 237 3.72 -16.53 23.58
N THR A 238 2.86 -17.53 23.66
CA THR A 238 1.46 -17.36 24.09
C THR A 238 1.36 -16.86 25.52
N GLN A 239 2.28 -17.25 26.40
CA GLN A 239 2.35 -16.71 27.76
C GLN A 239 2.71 -15.22 27.78
N ASN A 240 3.60 -14.77 26.88
CA ASN A 240 3.98 -13.35 26.76
C ASN A 240 2.78 -12.52 26.27
N ILE A 241 1.96 -13.07 25.37
CA ILE A 241 0.73 -12.43 24.88
C ILE A 241 -0.30 -12.30 26.00
N HIS A 242 -0.54 -13.38 26.75
CA HIS A 242 -1.47 -13.37 27.88
C HIS A 242 -1.08 -12.34 28.94
N THR A 243 0.19 -12.33 29.35
CA THR A 243 0.73 -11.41 30.36
C THR A 243 0.60 -9.95 29.91
N LEU A 244 0.81 -9.68 28.62
CA LEU A 244 0.57 -8.35 28.06
C LEU A 244 -0.91 -7.96 28.19
N ILE A 245 -1.86 -8.82 27.82
CA ILE A 245 -3.30 -8.54 27.93
C ILE A 245 -3.70 -8.29 29.39
N GLU A 246 -3.21 -9.09 30.33
CA GLU A 246 -3.48 -8.91 31.77
C GLU A 246 -2.99 -7.54 32.28
N SER A 247 -1.85 -7.05 31.78
CA SER A 247 -1.36 -5.72 32.16
C SER A 247 -2.26 -4.57 31.68
N PHE A 248 -2.96 -4.75 30.55
CA PHE A 248 -4.00 -3.82 30.10
C PHE A 248 -5.29 -3.93 30.93
N GLU A 249 -5.69 -5.15 31.33
CA GLU A 249 -6.85 -5.36 32.20
C GLU A 249 -6.67 -4.73 33.59
N GLN A 250 -5.44 -4.71 34.11
CA GLN A 250 -5.09 -4.11 35.39
C GLN A 250 -4.84 -2.59 35.31
N ASP A 251 -4.82 -2.02 34.10
CA ASP A 251 -4.48 -0.60 33.84
C ASP A 251 -3.16 -0.18 34.52
N ASP A 252 -2.13 -1.03 34.41
CA ASP A 252 -0.78 -0.79 34.97
C ASP A 252 0.21 -0.36 33.86
N PRO A 253 0.52 0.94 33.72
CA PRO A 253 1.40 1.45 32.67
C PRO A 253 2.84 0.95 32.77
N ASP A 254 3.34 0.67 33.98
CA ASP A 254 4.70 0.18 34.17
C ASP A 254 4.82 -1.27 33.70
N SER A 255 3.83 -2.10 34.06
CA SER A 255 3.72 -3.48 33.58
C SER A 255 3.53 -3.55 32.07
N ILE A 256 2.64 -2.74 31.48
CA ILE A 256 2.46 -2.64 30.02
C ILE A 256 3.80 -2.29 29.35
N SER A 257 4.49 -1.28 29.86
CA SER A 257 5.79 -0.84 29.32
C SER A 257 6.85 -1.94 29.41
N GLN A 258 6.91 -2.70 30.50
CA GLN A 258 7.85 -3.82 30.66
C GLN A 258 7.54 -4.96 29.68
N ASN A 259 6.27 -5.37 29.60
CA ASN A 259 5.83 -6.45 28.70
C ASN A 259 6.05 -6.10 27.24
N CYS A 260 5.82 -4.85 26.82
CA CYS A 260 6.11 -4.41 25.46
C CYS A 260 7.59 -4.59 25.08
N GLN A 261 8.52 -4.49 26.03
CA GLN A 261 9.96 -4.56 25.80
C GLN A 261 10.52 -5.99 25.71
N ILE A 262 9.71 -7.03 25.90
CA ILE A 262 10.15 -8.43 25.77
C ILE A 262 10.74 -8.63 24.35
N PRO A 263 11.90 -9.32 24.20
CA PRO A 263 12.58 -9.48 22.92
C PRO A 263 11.68 -9.99 21.78
N PHE A 264 10.75 -10.90 22.09
CA PHE A 264 9.74 -11.39 21.17
C PHE A 264 8.95 -10.25 20.49
N PHE A 265 8.33 -9.38 21.28
CA PHE A 265 7.54 -8.25 20.76
C PHE A 265 8.39 -7.21 20.03
N MET A 266 9.69 -7.14 20.32
CA MET A 266 10.62 -6.26 19.62
C MET A 266 11.16 -6.85 18.30
N ALA A 267 10.93 -8.15 18.06
CA ALA A 267 11.38 -8.87 16.86
C ALA A 267 10.27 -9.11 15.81
N ILE A 268 9.04 -8.66 16.06
CA ILE A 268 7.93 -8.71 15.10
C ILE A 268 8.07 -7.64 14.00
N ASP A 269 7.08 -7.54 13.09
CA ASP A 269 7.09 -6.52 12.03
C ASP A 269 7.23 -5.10 12.56
N ASN A 270 8.08 -4.32 11.90
CA ASN A 270 8.46 -2.96 12.32
C ASN A 270 7.25 -2.03 12.50
N GLU A 271 6.19 -2.26 11.73
CA GLU A 271 4.88 -1.61 11.80
C GLU A 271 4.29 -1.68 13.21
N PHE A 272 4.29 -2.88 13.79
CA PHE A 272 3.77 -3.18 15.12
C PHE A 272 4.76 -2.76 16.20
N VAL A 273 6.07 -3.01 16.02
CA VAL A 273 7.11 -2.55 16.95
C VAL A 273 7.03 -1.05 17.16
N ARG A 274 6.80 -0.27 16.10
CA ARG A 274 6.62 1.19 16.18
C ARG A 274 5.40 1.57 17.02
N LEU A 275 4.31 0.80 16.96
CA LEU A 275 3.14 1.05 17.79
C LEU A 275 3.37 0.64 19.24
N LEU A 276 3.96 -0.52 19.50
CA LEU A 276 4.32 -0.99 20.85
C LEU A 276 5.21 0.02 21.57
N LYS A 277 6.15 0.65 20.85
CA LYS A 277 7.01 1.72 21.40
C LYS A 277 6.25 2.91 21.96
N LYS A 278 4.98 3.13 21.59
CA LYS A 278 4.14 4.20 22.16
C LYS A 278 3.73 3.90 23.60
N TRP A 279 3.70 2.63 23.99
CA TRP A 279 3.38 2.19 25.35
C TRP A 279 4.63 2.05 26.25
N ILE A 280 5.83 2.26 25.70
CA ILE A 280 7.08 2.17 26.48
C ILE A 280 7.38 3.50 27.17
N ILE A 281 7.49 3.48 28.49
CA ILE A 281 7.84 4.64 29.32
C ILE A 281 9.37 4.82 29.30
N PRO A 282 9.91 5.98 28.87
CA PRO A 282 11.34 6.23 28.91
C PRO A 282 11.87 6.28 30.35
N LYS A 283 12.93 5.53 30.64
CA LYS A 283 13.56 5.44 31.98
C LYS A 283 14.01 6.79 32.59
N ALA A 284 14.05 7.87 31.81
CA ALA A 284 14.41 9.21 32.26
C ALA A 284 13.40 9.83 33.25
N LYS A 285 12.16 9.33 33.35
CA LYS A 285 11.16 9.85 34.31
C LYS A 285 11.22 9.20 35.71
N LEU A 286 12.06 8.18 35.92
CA LEU A 286 12.14 7.47 37.20
C LEU A 286 13.23 8.00 38.15
N GLN A 287 14.11 8.91 37.69
CA GLN A 287 15.19 9.47 38.53
C GLN A 287 14.85 10.81 39.19
N ASP A 288 13.84 11.54 38.70
CA ASP A 288 13.44 12.83 39.30
C ASP A 288 12.46 12.69 40.49
N GLY A 289 11.91 11.49 40.72
CA GLY A 289 10.94 11.24 41.81
C GLY A 289 11.55 10.71 43.12
N ALA A 290 12.82 10.29 43.11
CA ALA A 290 13.45 9.64 44.27
C ALA A 290 14.39 10.55 45.09
N ALA A 291 14.52 11.83 44.71
CA ALA A 291 15.50 12.74 45.29
C ALA A 291 14.90 14.08 45.79
N VAL A 292 13.73 14.08 46.45
CA VAL A 292 13.30 15.24 47.24
C VAL A 292 12.54 14.82 48.50
N THR A 293 13.27 14.33 49.50
CA THR A 293 12.94 14.58 50.92
C THR A 293 14.22 14.68 51.73
N SER A 294 14.93 15.81 51.60
CA SER A 294 15.74 16.36 52.68
C SER A 294 15.90 17.88 52.53
N SER A 295 15.44 18.58 53.56
CA SER A 295 15.91 19.88 54.05
C SER A 295 15.86 21.13 53.14
N ASN A 296 14.88 21.98 53.48
CA ASN A 296 15.08 23.33 54.03
C ASN A 296 15.26 24.55 53.08
N SER A 297 14.25 25.44 53.20
CA SER A 297 14.32 26.91 53.32
C SER A 297 15.04 27.76 52.26
N GLY A 298 14.27 28.65 51.62
CA GLY A 298 14.72 30.00 51.30
C GLY A 298 14.31 30.54 49.92
N GLY A 299 13.43 31.55 49.93
CA GLY A 299 13.64 32.78 49.17
C GLY A 299 13.39 32.80 47.65
N ASP A 300 12.17 33.23 47.32
CA ASP A 300 11.87 34.34 46.40
C ASP A 300 12.09 34.28 44.87
N HIS A 301 11.11 34.92 44.21
CA HIS A 301 11.03 35.41 42.82
C HIS A 301 10.77 34.43 41.66
N PHE A 302 9.48 34.22 41.40
CA PHE A 302 8.94 33.75 40.13
C PHE A 302 8.65 34.95 39.20
N ARG A 303 9.35 35.02 38.06
CA ARG A 303 9.01 35.91 36.93
C ARG A 303 8.49 35.07 35.77
N THR A 304 7.24 35.37 35.42
CA THR A 304 6.42 34.88 34.32
C THR A 304 7.10 34.96 32.96
N SER A 305 6.88 33.98 32.08
CA SER A 305 6.65 34.20 30.65
C SER A 305 5.86 33.05 30.03
N GLN A 306 4.75 33.43 29.41
CA GLN A 306 3.71 32.60 28.84
C GLN A 306 4.14 31.94 27.52
N THR A 307 3.63 30.73 27.33
CA THR A 307 3.44 30.02 26.07
C THR A 307 2.30 30.67 25.27
N THR A 308 2.52 30.91 23.97
CA THR A 308 1.43 31.12 23.01
C THR A 308 1.32 29.94 22.07
N THR A 309 0.18 29.27 22.19
CA THR A 309 -0.38 28.24 21.34
C THR A 309 -0.79 28.82 19.99
N THR A 310 -0.54 28.11 18.89
CA THR A 310 -1.38 28.21 17.68
C THR A 310 -1.59 26.83 17.09
N THR A 311 -2.82 26.36 17.23
CA THR A 311 -3.47 25.24 16.56
C THR A 311 -3.78 25.59 15.11
N SER A 312 -3.58 24.65 14.17
CA SER A 312 -4.24 24.69 12.86
C SER A 312 -4.81 23.32 12.51
N SER A 313 -6.14 23.26 12.55
CA SER A 313 -6.99 22.19 12.01
C SER A 313 -6.96 22.23 10.47
N VAL A 314 -6.84 21.08 9.82
CA VAL A 314 -7.04 20.92 8.37
C VAL A 314 -8.11 19.85 8.13
N LYS A 315 -9.14 20.22 7.36
CA LYS A 315 -10.25 19.37 6.90
C LYS A 315 -9.86 18.58 5.64
N PRO A 316 -10.54 17.45 5.34
CA PRO A 316 -10.28 16.64 4.15
C PRO A 316 -10.89 17.25 2.87
N ILE A 317 -10.26 16.99 1.74
CA ILE A 317 -10.66 17.42 0.39
C ILE A 317 -11.53 16.32 -0.24
N GLN A 318 -12.71 16.70 -0.74
CA GLN A 318 -13.58 15.88 -1.59
C GLN A 318 -13.05 15.90 -3.03
N LEU A 319 -13.07 14.74 -3.68
CA LEU A 319 -12.84 14.58 -5.11
C LEU A 319 -14.19 14.70 -5.82
N ASP A 320 -14.32 15.69 -6.69
CA ASP A 320 -15.49 15.86 -7.55
C ASP A 320 -15.43 14.88 -8.72
N ASP A 321 -16.52 14.14 -8.91
CA ASP A 321 -16.80 13.32 -10.09
C ASP A 321 -17.27 14.24 -11.23
N ASP A 322 -16.40 14.49 -12.21
CA ASP A 322 -16.81 15.06 -13.50
C ASP A 322 -17.25 13.93 -14.43
N ASP A 323 -18.56 13.71 -14.43
CA ASP A 323 -19.32 12.86 -15.34
C ASP A 323 -19.92 13.77 -16.43
N ASP A 324 -19.20 13.96 -17.54
CA ASP A 324 -19.75 14.67 -18.70
C ASP A 324 -18.99 14.33 -20.00
N LEU A 325 -19.40 13.26 -20.68
CA LEU A 325 -19.27 13.13 -22.14
C LEU A 325 -20.44 12.28 -22.70
N ARG A 326 -21.44 12.98 -23.23
CA ARG A 326 -22.35 12.49 -24.29
C ARG A 326 -21.74 12.74 -25.66
#